data_AF-A0A2N5A5F4-F1
#
_entry.id   AF-A0A2N5A5F4-F1
#
_cell.length_a   1.000
_cell.length_b   1.000
_cell.length_c   1.000
_cell.angle_alpha   90.00
_cell.angle_beta   90.00
_cell.angle_gamma   90.00
#
_symmetry.space_group_name_H-M   'P 1'
#
loop_
_entity.id
_entity.type
_entity.pdbx_description
1 polymer ?
#
loop_
_entity_poly.entity_id
_entity_poly.type
_entity_poly.pdbx_seq_one_letter_code
_entity_poly.pdbx_strand_id
1 'polypeptide(L)'
;METFNNENDQVDALKRFFAENGKALAVGVILGIGALVGWRYWTSHQQDTARDASLAYEQATSALKSNTPEVLSGAEKFAADNKNTYGAFASLELAQHFVEQNDLPNAEKQLQQG
;
A
#
# COMPACT_ATOMS: atom_id res chain seq x y z
N MET A 1 -20.19 50.92 -24.88
CA MET A 1 -19.54 49.59 -24.98
C MET A 1 -18.56 49.71 -26.12
N GLU A 2 -17.27 49.79 -25.83
CA GLU A 2 -16.21 49.68 -26.84
C GLU A 2 -15.25 48.61 -26.30
N THR A 3 -15.49 47.37 -26.69
CA THR A 3 -14.58 46.25 -26.44
C THR A 3 -13.38 46.39 -27.36
N PHE A 4 -12.42 47.23 -26.97
CA PHE A 4 -11.07 47.14 -27.51
C PHE A 4 -10.40 45.91 -26.90
N ASN A 5 -10.68 44.74 -27.48
CA ASN A 5 -9.82 43.56 -27.34
C ASN A 5 -8.53 43.86 -28.13
N ASN A 6 -7.65 44.69 -27.56
CA ASN A 6 -6.33 44.93 -28.12
C ASN A 6 -5.41 43.79 -27.68
N GLU A 7 -5.09 42.90 -28.60
CA GLU A 7 -4.24 41.72 -28.35
C GLU A 7 -2.89 42.11 -27.71
N ASN A 8 -2.36 43.29 -28.07
CA ASN A 8 -1.11 43.80 -27.51
C ASN A 8 -1.20 44.13 -26.01
N ASP A 9 -2.32 44.69 -25.54
CA ASP A 9 -2.49 45.09 -24.14
C ASP A 9 -2.64 43.87 -23.21
N GLN A 10 -3.25 42.78 -23.71
CA GLN A 10 -3.34 41.52 -22.97
C GLN A 10 -1.98 40.84 -22.82
N VAL A 11 -1.15 40.87 -23.87
CA VAL A 11 0.21 40.30 -23.84
C VAL A 11 1.10 41.06 -22.85
N ASP A 12 1.00 42.39 -22.80
CA ASP A 12 1.78 43.19 -21.87
C ASP A 12 1.31 43.04 -20.42
N ALA A 13 0.01 42.87 -20.18
CA ALA A 13 -0.52 42.51 -18.86
C ALA A 13 0.01 41.15 -18.39
N LEU A 14 0.05 40.15 -19.28
CA LEU A 14 0.58 38.82 -18.97
C LEU A 14 2.09 38.87 -18.67
N LYS A 15 2.88 39.60 -19.47
CA LYS A 15 4.31 39.79 -19.22
C LYS A 15 4.57 40.43 -17.85
N ARG A 16 3.80 41.46 -17.50
CA ARG A 16 3.90 42.12 -16.18
C ARG A 16 3.54 41.16 -15.05
N PHE A 17 2.47 40.38 -15.20
CA PHE A 17 2.09 39.37 -14.22
C PHE A 17 3.21 38.38 -13.93
N PHE A 18 3.85 37.81 -14.96
CA PHE A 18 4.98 36.90 -14.76
C PHE A 18 6.24 37.60 -14.27
N ALA A 19 6.50 38.84 -14.67
CA ALA A 19 7.64 39.61 -14.18
C ALA A 19 7.50 39.92 -12.67
N GLU A 20 6.29 40.22 -12.21
CA GLU A 20 5.98 40.54 -10.82
C GLU A 20 5.87 39.28 -9.95
N ASN A 21 5.26 38.21 -10.46
CA ASN A 21 4.90 37.02 -9.68
C ASN A 21 5.80 35.80 -9.97
N GLY A 22 6.75 35.90 -10.89
CA GLY A 22 7.54 34.76 -11.38
C GLY A 22 8.23 33.95 -10.27
N LYS A 23 8.70 34.62 -9.21
CA LYS A 23 9.28 33.94 -8.04
C LYS A 23 8.24 33.12 -7.27
N ALA A 24 7.06 33.70 -7.01
CA ALA A 24 5.97 33.01 -6.31
C ALA A 24 5.42 31.85 -7.14
N LEU A 25 5.30 32.02 -8.46
CA LEU A 25 4.91 30.95 -9.39
C LEU A 25 5.95 29.82 -9.40
N ALA A 26 7.24 30.13 -9.45
CA ALA A 26 8.29 29.11 -9.41
C ALA A 26 8.25 28.32 -8.09
N VAL A 27 8.10 29.00 -6.95
CA VAL A 27 7.93 28.34 -5.65
C VAL A 27 6.68 27.46 -5.63
N GLY A 28 5.55 27.96 -6.12
CA GLY A 28 4.30 27.21 -6.19
C GLY A 28 4.42 25.94 -7.04
N VAL A 29 5.12 26.02 -8.19
CA VAL A 29 5.37 24.86 -9.04
C VAL A 29 6.25 23.83 -8.33
N ILE A 30 7.35 24.27 -7.69
CA ILE A 30 8.25 23.36 -6.96
C ILE A 30 7.50 22.66 -5.81
N LEU A 31 6.73 23.42 -5.04
CA LEU A 31 5.92 22.88 -3.94
C LEU A 31 4.85 21.90 -4.46
N GLY A 32 4.18 22.25 -5.56
CA GLY A 32 3.17 21.38 -6.19
C GLY A 32 3.78 20.06 -6.67
N ILE A 33 4.91 20.11 -7.36
CA ILE A 33 5.62 18.90 -7.80
C ILE A 33 6.09 18.08 -6.59
N GLY A 34 6.68 18.72 -5.58
CA GLY A 34 7.12 18.06 -4.37
C GLY A 34 5.98 17.34 -3.64
N ALA A 35 4.83 18.00 -3.50
CA ALA A 35 3.64 17.41 -2.89
C ALA A 35 3.11 16.21 -3.70
N LEU A 36 3.04 16.33 -5.04
CA LEU A 36 2.58 15.24 -5.91
C LEU A 36 3.51 14.02 -5.85
N VAL A 37 4.83 14.23 -5.94
CA VAL A 37 5.81 13.15 -5.87
C VAL A 37 5.80 12.49 -4.48
N GLY A 38 5.77 13.28 -3.41
CA GLY A 38 5.67 12.76 -2.04
C GLY A 38 4.41 11.93 -1.82
N TRP A 39 3.25 12.43 -2.26
CA TRP A 39 1.99 11.70 -2.18
C TRP A 39 2.01 10.41 -3.00
N ARG A 40 2.56 10.45 -4.22
CA ARG A 40 2.67 9.29 -5.10
C ARG A 40 3.57 8.22 -4.49
N TYR A 41 4.69 8.62 -3.89
CA TYR A 41 5.62 7.72 -3.20
C TYR A 41 4.94 7.02 -2.02
N TRP A 42 4.28 7.80 -1.15
CA TRP A 42 3.55 7.25 0.00
C TRP A 42 2.44 6.27 -0.43
N THR A 43 1.67 6.62 -1.45
CA THR A 43 0.63 5.76 -2.01
C THR A 43 1.20 4.47 -2.60
N SER A 44 2.29 4.56 -3.39
CA SER A 44 2.92 3.38 -3.97
C SER A 44 3.43 2.45 -2.88
N HIS A 45 4.13 3.00 -1.89
CA HIS A 45 4.67 2.22 -0.79
C HIS A 45 3.57 1.44 -0.04
N GLN A 46 2.41 2.08 0.20
CA GLN A 46 1.28 1.42 0.83
C GLN A 46 0.68 0.30 -0.04
N GLN A 47 0.60 0.51 -1.36
CA GLN A 47 0.08 -0.48 -2.31
C GLN A 47 1.04 -1.66 -2.49
N ASP A 48 2.33 -1.38 -2.63
CA ASP A 48 3.38 -2.39 -2.81
C ASP A 48 3.48 -3.28 -1.57
N THR A 49 3.45 -2.67 -0.38
CA THR A 49 3.45 -3.42 0.90
C THR A 49 2.26 -4.36 1.02
N ALA A 50 1.05 -3.89 0.66
CA ALA A 50 -0.15 -4.72 0.71
C ALA A 50 -0.10 -5.87 -0.30
N ARG A 51 0.43 -5.60 -1.51
CA ARG A 51 0.61 -6.60 -2.55
C ARG A 51 1.61 -7.67 -2.13
N ASP A 52 2.77 -7.27 -1.63
CA ASP A 52 3.83 -8.20 -1.22
C ASP A 52 3.36 -9.08 -0.05
N ALA A 53 2.68 -8.49 0.94
CA ALA A 53 2.09 -9.25 2.05
C ALA A 53 1.03 -10.26 1.57
N SER A 54 0.20 -9.88 0.61
CA SER A 54 -0.81 -10.77 0.01
C SER A 54 -0.17 -11.94 -0.73
N LEU A 55 0.89 -11.70 -1.51
CA LEU A 55 1.60 -12.76 -2.24
C LEU A 55 2.31 -13.71 -1.28
N ALA A 56 2.93 -13.17 -0.23
CA ALA A 56 3.59 -13.98 0.78
C ALA A 56 2.59 -14.86 1.56
N TYR A 57 1.41 -14.32 1.87
CA TYR A 57 0.30 -15.09 2.45
C TYR A 57 -0.15 -16.22 1.51
N GLU A 58 -0.45 -15.92 0.25
CA GLU A 58 -0.87 -16.92 -0.74
C GLU A 58 0.19 -18.04 -0.89
N GLN A 59 1.46 -17.68 -0.92
CA GLN A 59 2.55 -18.67 -1.01
C GLN A 59 2.65 -19.53 0.26
N ALA A 60 2.39 -18.97 1.43
CA ALA A 60 2.42 -19.70 2.69
C ALA A 60 1.23 -20.64 2.87
N THR A 61 0.03 -20.26 2.41
CA THR A 61 -1.20 -21.01 2.71
C THR A 61 -1.77 -21.83 1.56
N SER A 62 -1.45 -21.51 0.31
CA SER A 62 -2.03 -22.19 -0.89
C SER A 62 -1.89 -23.71 -0.89
N ALA A 63 -0.84 -24.23 -0.27
CA ALA A 63 -0.56 -25.66 -0.20
C ALA A 63 -1.05 -26.33 1.07
N LEU A 64 -1.68 -25.65 2.05
CA LEU A 64 -2.04 -26.23 3.36
C LEU A 64 -2.87 -27.52 3.25
N LYS A 65 -3.63 -27.69 2.17
CA LYS A 65 -4.38 -28.92 1.88
C LYS A 65 -3.50 -30.15 1.60
N SER A 66 -2.23 -29.98 1.23
CA SER A 66 -1.30 -31.09 1.00
C SER A 66 -0.89 -31.79 2.30
N ASN A 67 -1.07 -31.14 3.46
CA ASN A 67 -0.73 -31.63 4.79
C ASN A 67 0.71 -32.15 4.90
N THR A 68 1.66 -31.59 4.14
CA THR A 68 3.07 -31.96 4.28
C THR A 68 3.73 -31.16 5.40
N PRO A 69 4.68 -31.74 6.16
CA PRO A 69 5.36 -31.05 7.25
C PRO A 69 6.04 -29.75 6.83
N GLU A 70 6.58 -29.68 5.62
CA GLU A 70 7.27 -28.51 5.08
C GLU A 70 6.31 -27.34 4.86
N VAL A 71 5.10 -27.64 4.35
CA VAL A 71 4.06 -26.63 4.11
C VAL A 71 3.51 -26.11 5.43
N LEU A 72 3.22 -27.01 6.38
CA LEU A 72 2.79 -26.65 7.72
C LEU A 72 3.79 -25.73 8.40
N SER A 73 5.07 -26.12 8.44
CA SER A 73 6.14 -25.31 9.03
C SER A 73 6.29 -23.94 8.36
N GLY A 74 6.15 -23.89 7.03
CA GLY A 74 6.16 -22.63 6.27
C GLY A 74 5.02 -21.69 6.65
N ALA A 75 3.80 -22.22 6.74
CA ALA A 75 2.62 -21.46 7.15
C ALA A 75 2.70 -21.01 8.62
N GLU A 76 3.14 -21.89 9.53
CA GLU A 76 3.32 -21.56 10.95
C GLU A 76 4.36 -20.45 11.13
N LYS A 77 5.47 -20.53 10.39
CA LYS A 77 6.49 -19.50 10.39
C LYS A 77 5.94 -18.17 9.86
N PHE A 78 5.19 -18.20 8.77
CA PHE A 78 4.57 -16.99 8.22
C PHE A 78 3.61 -16.35 9.23
N ALA A 79 2.74 -17.13 9.88
CA ALA A 79 1.82 -16.66 10.91
C ALA A 79 2.56 -16.07 12.12
N ALA A 80 3.64 -16.69 12.57
CA ALA A 80 4.45 -16.20 13.68
C ALA A 80 5.19 -14.89 13.35
N ASP A 81 5.78 -14.81 12.15
CA ASP A 81 6.63 -13.69 11.73
C ASP A 81 5.81 -12.45 11.32
N ASN A 82 4.52 -12.59 10.97
CA ASN A 82 3.67 -11.49 10.50
C ASN A 82 2.63 -11.06 11.54
N LYS A 83 2.85 -9.94 12.24
CA LYS A 83 1.88 -9.37 13.20
C LYS A 83 0.91 -8.38 12.54
N ASN A 84 0.30 -8.81 11.45
CA ASN A 84 -0.69 -8.06 10.69
C ASN A 84 -1.90 -8.96 10.35
N THR A 85 -2.87 -8.42 9.63
CA THR A 85 -4.08 -9.15 9.24
C THR A 85 -3.78 -10.47 8.49
N TYR A 86 -2.72 -10.52 7.69
CA TYR A 86 -2.36 -11.72 6.93
C TYR A 86 -1.79 -12.82 7.83
N GLY A 87 -1.02 -12.47 8.86
CA GLY A 87 -0.59 -13.44 9.86
C GLY A 87 -1.76 -14.00 10.66
N ALA A 88 -2.72 -13.15 11.05
CA ALA A 88 -3.96 -13.59 11.70
C ALA A 88 -4.78 -14.54 10.81
N PHE A 89 -4.87 -14.28 9.51
CA PHE A 89 -5.53 -15.17 8.55
C PHE A 89 -4.80 -16.51 8.40
N ALA A 90 -3.46 -16.49 8.32
CA ALA A 90 -2.68 -17.72 8.28
C ALA A 90 -2.85 -18.56 9.56
N SER A 91 -2.84 -17.92 10.73
CA SER A 91 -3.16 -18.55 12.03
C SER A 91 -4.54 -19.18 12.04
N LEU A 92 -5.56 -18.50 11.50
CA LEU A 92 -6.92 -19.01 11.43
C LEU A 92 -7.03 -20.23 10.50
N GLU A 93 -6.39 -20.19 9.34
CA GLU A 93 -6.41 -21.28 8.37
C GLU A 93 -5.67 -22.52 8.90
N LEU A 94 -4.53 -22.31 9.57
CA LEU A 94 -3.83 -23.37 10.30
C LEU A 94 -4.69 -23.95 11.42
N ALA A 95 -5.38 -23.10 12.18
CA ALA A 95 -6.28 -23.56 13.23
C ALA A 95 -7.41 -24.43 12.67
N GLN A 96 -8.04 -23.99 11.57
CA GLN A 96 -9.04 -24.80 10.86
C GLN A 96 -8.44 -26.16 10.45
N HIS A 97 -7.27 -26.16 9.84
CA HIS A 97 -6.60 -27.36 9.40
C HIS A 97 -6.31 -28.35 10.55
N PHE A 98 -5.86 -27.86 11.71
CA PHE A 98 -5.66 -28.70 12.89
C PHE A 98 -6.99 -29.21 13.47
N VAL A 99 -8.06 -28.40 13.46
CA VAL A 99 -9.41 -28.85 13.86
C VAL A 99 -9.89 -29.99 12.96
N GLU A 100 -9.69 -29.90 11.64
CA GLU A 100 -10.05 -30.95 10.66
C GLU A 100 -9.31 -32.27 10.93
N GLN A 101 -8.10 -32.19 11.50
CA GLN A 101 -7.32 -33.35 11.94
C GLN A 101 -7.60 -33.78 13.39
N ASN A 102 -8.56 -33.14 14.06
CA ASN A 102 -8.87 -33.35 15.47
C ASN A 102 -7.70 -33.06 16.43
N ASP A 103 -6.73 -32.25 15.99
CA ASP A 103 -5.60 -31.75 16.78
C ASP A 103 -5.96 -30.40 17.43
N LEU A 104 -6.87 -30.46 18.40
CA LEU A 104 -7.37 -29.28 19.09
C LEU A 104 -6.29 -28.47 19.83
N PRO A 105 -5.26 -29.09 20.45
CA PRO A 105 -4.19 -28.33 21.10
C PRO A 105 -3.41 -27.43 20.13
N ASN A 106 -3.05 -27.93 18.93
CA ASN A 106 -2.36 -27.11 17.95
C ASN A 106 -3.29 -26.05 17.34
N ALA A 107 -4.58 -26.35 17.16
CA ALA A 107 -5.55 -25.35 16.72
C ALA A 107 -5.65 -24.17 17.71
N GLU A 108 -5.76 -24.44 19.00
CA GLU A 108 -5.78 -23.40 20.04
C GLU A 108 -4.51 -22.56 20.01
N LYS A 109 -3.34 -23.22 19.92
CA LYS A 109 -2.05 -22.54 19.84
C LYS A 109 -1.96 -21.58 18.65
N GLN A 110 -2.56 -21.92 17.51
CA GLN A 110 -2.55 -21.03 16.34
C GLN A 110 -3.49 -19.84 16.52
N LEU A 111 -4.68 -20.04 17.12
CA LEU A 111 -5.62 -18.96 17.42
C LEU A 111 -5.08 -17.97 18.46
N GLN A 112 -4.24 -18.41 19.39
CA GLN A 112 -3.60 -17.53 20.37
C GLN A 112 -2.46 -16.69 19.78
N GLN A 113 -1.93 -17.05 18.61
CA GLN A 113 -0.82 -16.36 17.96
C GLN A 113 -1.25 -15.29 16.94
N GLY A 114 -2.48 -15.41 16.43
CA GLY A 114 -3.09 -14.52 15.44
C GLY A 114 -3.55 -13.18 16.00
#